data_AF-A0A2E8E7B3-F1
#
_entry.id   AF-A0A2E8E7B3-F1
#
_cell.length_a   1.000
_cell.length_b   1.000
_cell.length_c   1.000
_cell.angle_alpha   90.00
_cell.angle_beta   90.00
_cell.angle_gamma   90.00
#
_symmetry.space_group_name_H-M   'P 1'
#
loop_
_entity.id
_entity.type
_entity.pdbx_description
1 polymer ?
#
loop_
_entity_poly.entity_id
_entity_poly.type
_entity_poly.pdbx_seq_one_letter_code
_entity_poly.pdbx_strand_id
1 'polypeptide(L)'
;MSSSPAVAFDGINSIVFAADVFGTPFGPSLVSATQTIAIIRDGVDETIEADVLVNQSQPFNCYRGALQPGRAVHDLQRTVTHGLGHVIGLGHPDAAGQTVAALMNAEPGDVDVLQTSDIEGALTLAGMAMVGIPFPPRNEALTFYESLETEYRDTLQRAQTNEGYVDAEGSAVWFPEWLRYVLNGCEATEATTRVLMQIRGQGIQPVCRDVASDSYAFPPRNLSLDFLEVLDAFYRDELQRRVELSHVDLEGKAVWLQEYLRYRVDGVNDADARTQVLTQIQEAAPSPVPGDETSSRPPTMTHVQSITVSTGSIWSIPVYDGFHLVLSTEVIGPSGGVYMGKYDLSVNLMGTATHIVSPDDLNSDASLTYTFANNITSIADHKHIFQGGFHYITFSTSGNGSGGNLYLMKIDAGFVLQDIVEVTTDNAPTNDMFLVGDGSRVHVGKFQPGQGHDIYVFDADLNSMGAAIPIGNTGPGNDTNQHANGAAAIFHNNQLHLVAPETLVPGQGDYFYQIIFDKDWNVVRERTTILTDMTMLGIVSGLSHEPNTDTFIVHYTRGDTDGGGPIYQAIYDSNWALLENQVLISTGNYQRPHSLFVGDDLFVGYDSAGVFLSKFNVSYP
;
A
#
# COMPACT_ATOMS: atom_id res chain seq x y z
N MET A 1 -58.38 6.69 18.50
CA MET A 1 -57.66 7.13 17.29
C MET A 1 -57.11 5.86 16.68
N SER A 2 -57.50 5.52 15.45
CA SER A 2 -56.94 4.36 14.76
C SER A 2 -55.57 4.78 14.25
N SER A 3 -54.49 4.20 14.79
CA SER A 3 -53.20 4.25 14.11
C SER A 3 -53.37 3.57 12.75
N SER A 4 -52.81 4.14 11.70
CA SER A 4 -52.65 3.41 10.44
C SER A 4 -51.82 2.16 10.72
N PRO A 5 -52.14 1.00 10.10
CA PRO A 5 -51.23 -0.15 10.15
C PRO A 5 -49.88 0.28 9.56
N ALA A 6 -48.77 -0.25 10.08
CA ALA A 6 -47.48 -0.07 9.45
C ALA A 6 -47.51 -0.68 8.04
N VAL A 7 -46.96 0.03 7.07
CA VAL A 7 -46.90 -0.38 5.67
C VAL A 7 -45.46 -0.24 5.22
N ALA A 8 -44.86 -1.31 4.71
CA ALA A 8 -43.53 -1.22 4.14
C ALA A 8 -43.52 -0.31 2.91
N PHE A 9 -42.45 0.46 2.76
CA PHE A 9 -42.19 1.33 1.61
C PHE A 9 -43.16 2.52 1.49
N ASP A 10 -43.72 3.00 2.60
CA ASP A 10 -44.55 4.21 2.61
C ASP A 10 -43.79 5.49 3.01
N GLY A 11 -42.52 5.35 3.38
CA GLY A 11 -41.64 6.44 3.83
C GLY A 11 -41.93 6.91 5.26
N ILE A 12 -42.64 6.11 6.07
CA ILE A 12 -43.04 6.46 7.43
C ILE A 12 -42.44 5.46 8.44
N ASN A 13 -41.51 5.94 9.26
CA ASN A 13 -40.97 5.16 10.38
C ASN A 13 -42.07 4.85 11.42
N SER A 14 -42.39 3.57 11.59
CA SER A 14 -43.42 3.09 12.50
C SER A 14 -42.84 2.27 13.66
N ILE A 15 -43.44 2.40 14.85
CA ILE A 15 -43.18 1.49 15.99
C ILE A 15 -44.52 0.88 16.38
N VAL A 16 -44.73 -0.40 16.07
CA VAL A 16 -46.04 -1.05 16.23
C VAL A 16 -45.91 -2.49 16.72
N PHE A 17 -46.95 -2.97 17.40
CA PHE A 17 -47.15 -4.40 17.56
C PHE A 17 -47.66 -4.99 16.25
N ALA A 18 -46.98 -6.01 15.73
CA ALA A 18 -47.28 -6.61 14.43
C ALA A 18 -47.47 -8.13 14.55
N ALA A 19 -48.30 -8.68 13.65
CA ALA A 19 -48.51 -10.13 13.51
C ALA A 19 -47.36 -10.83 12.79
N ASP A 20 -46.73 -10.10 11.87
CA ASP A 20 -45.69 -10.55 10.96
C ASP A 20 -44.80 -9.35 10.58
N VAL A 21 -43.71 -9.63 9.89
CA VAL A 21 -42.82 -8.67 9.24
C VAL A 21 -43.29 -8.49 7.80
N PHE A 22 -44.27 -7.62 7.60
CA PHE A 22 -44.92 -7.31 6.31
C PHE A 22 -45.23 -8.55 5.46
N GLY A 23 -45.96 -9.50 6.05
CA GLY A 23 -46.37 -10.76 5.42
C GLY A 23 -45.41 -11.93 5.67
N THR A 24 -44.26 -11.71 6.31
CA THR A 24 -43.32 -12.76 6.72
C THR A 24 -43.49 -13.09 8.20
N PRO A 25 -43.88 -14.32 8.59
CA PRO A 25 -44.04 -14.67 10.00
C PRO A 25 -42.77 -14.44 10.82
N PHE A 26 -42.92 -13.97 12.07
CA PHE A 26 -41.80 -13.92 13.00
C PHE A 26 -41.21 -15.33 13.22
N GLY A 27 -39.88 -15.42 13.31
CA GLY A 27 -39.21 -16.63 13.75
C GLY A 27 -39.61 -17.01 15.19
N PRO A 28 -39.49 -18.28 15.59
CA PRO A 28 -39.99 -18.77 16.88
C PRO A 28 -39.35 -18.12 18.12
N SER A 29 -38.16 -17.54 17.98
CA SER A 29 -37.42 -16.82 19.05
C SER A 29 -37.37 -15.30 18.85
N LEU A 30 -37.96 -14.76 17.78
CA LEU A 30 -37.82 -13.35 17.43
C LEU A 30 -38.83 -12.49 18.21
N VAL A 31 -38.31 -11.61 19.07
CA VAL A 31 -39.10 -10.74 19.96
C VAL A 31 -39.52 -9.44 19.27
N SER A 32 -38.65 -8.90 18.41
CA SER A 32 -38.91 -7.75 17.56
C SER A 32 -38.02 -7.79 16.33
N ALA A 33 -38.41 -7.07 15.27
CA ALA A 33 -37.58 -6.85 14.10
C ALA A 33 -37.50 -5.34 13.81
N THR A 34 -36.34 -4.87 13.37
CA THR A 34 -36.19 -3.54 12.78
C THR A 34 -35.95 -3.72 11.28
N GLN A 35 -36.81 -3.16 10.46
CA GLN A 35 -36.69 -3.21 9.01
C GLN A 35 -36.29 -1.84 8.47
N THR A 36 -35.19 -1.80 7.75
CA THR A 36 -34.69 -0.58 7.09
C THR A 36 -34.83 -0.69 5.59
N ILE A 37 -35.26 0.38 4.95
CA ILE A 37 -35.29 0.51 3.49
C ILE A 37 -34.33 1.64 3.11
N ALA A 38 -33.44 1.35 2.17
CA ALA A 38 -32.52 2.32 1.61
C ALA A 38 -32.74 2.48 0.10
N ILE A 39 -32.58 3.70 -0.40
CA ILE A 39 -32.43 3.97 -1.82
C ILE A 39 -30.94 3.93 -2.12
N ILE A 40 -30.54 2.98 -2.96
CA ILE A 40 -29.18 2.88 -3.48
C ILE A 40 -29.04 3.87 -4.63
N ARG A 41 -28.18 4.88 -4.48
CA ARG A 41 -27.76 5.81 -5.55
C ARG A 41 -26.26 5.69 -5.77
N ASP A 42 -25.77 6.14 -6.93
CA ASP A 42 -24.34 6.15 -7.24
C ASP A 42 -23.56 6.87 -6.11
N GLY A 43 -22.89 6.09 -5.26
CA GLY A 43 -22.04 6.54 -4.17
C GLY A 43 -22.70 6.89 -2.82
N VAL A 44 -24.03 6.73 -2.62
CA VAL A 44 -24.70 6.95 -1.32
C VAL A 44 -25.91 6.01 -1.11
N ASP A 45 -25.91 5.25 -0.01
CA ASP A 45 -27.06 4.47 0.46
C ASP A 45 -27.94 5.30 1.42
N GLU A 46 -29.01 5.90 0.92
CA GLU A 46 -29.92 6.74 1.73
C GLU A 46 -30.98 5.88 2.41
N THR A 47 -30.91 5.67 3.73
CA THR A 47 -32.00 5.03 4.50
C THR A 47 -33.21 5.97 4.54
N ILE A 48 -34.31 5.56 3.91
CA ILE A 48 -35.54 6.35 3.78
C ILE A 48 -36.66 5.92 4.72
N GLU A 49 -36.57 4.73 5.31
CA GLU A 49 -37.58 4.17 6.21
C GLU A 49 -36.94 3.17 7.18
N ALA A 50 -37.38 3.19 8.42
CA ALA A 50 -36.97 2.29 9.50
C ALA A 50 -38.16 1.98 10.42
N ASP A 51 -38.68 0.76 10.33
CA ASP A 51 -39.82 0.28 11.13
C ASP A 51 -39.40 -0.67 12.24
N VAL A 52 -39.90 -0.45 13.44
CA VAL A 52 -39.75 -1.35 14.59
C VAL A 52 -41.04 -2.14 14.79
N LEU A 53 -40.99 -3.42 14.43
CA LEU A 53 -42.10 -4.36 14.50
C LEU A 53 -41.95 -5.26 15.73
N VAL A 54 -42.75 -5.00 16.76
CA VAL A 54 -42.76 -5.77 18.01
C VAL A 54 -43.70 -6.98 17.84
N ASN A 55 -43.20 -8.19 18.08
CA ASN A 55 -43.96 -9.42 17.81
C ASN A 55 -45.16 -9.56 18.75
N GLN A 56 -46.38 -9.30 18.28
CA GLN A 56 -47.58 -9.29 19.12
C GLN A 56 -47.94 -10.66 19.75
N SER A 57 -47.34 -11.75 19.24
CA SER A 57 -47.55 -13.10 19.79
C SER A 57 -46.72 -13.36 21.05
N GLN A 58 -45.72 -12.51 21.34
CA GLN A 58 -44.88 -12.62 22.51
C GLN A 58 -45.51 -11.88 23.71
N PRO A 59 -45.34 -12.39 24.93
CA PRO A 59 -45.80 -11.73 26.15
C PRO A 59 -44.87 -10.58 26.55
N PHE A 60 -45.43 -9.38 26.68
CA PHE A 60 -44.70 -8.18 27.13
C PHE A 60 -45.24 -7.65 28.46
N ASN A 61 -44.35 -6.99 29.21
CA ASN A 61 -44.68 -6.17 30.37
C ASN A 61 -43.71 -4.98 30.43
N CYS A 62 -43.96 -4.01 31.30
CA CYS A 62 -43.02 -2.92 31.57
C CYS A 62 -42.40 -3.15 32.96
N TYR A 63 -41.11 -3.46 33.02
CA TYR A 63 -40.37 -3.60 34.27
C TYR A 63 -38.95 -3.04 34.15
N ARG A 64 -38.20 -3.09 35.25
CA ARG A 64 -36.81 -2.64 35.33
C ARG A 64 -35.96 -3.72 35.98
N GLY A 65 -34.67 -3.67 35.72
CA GLY A 65 -33.65 -4.58 36.20
C GLY A 65 -33.55 -5.86 35.36
N ALA A 66 -32.85 -6.84 35.93
CA ALA A 66 -32.55 -8.15 35.35
C ALA A 66 -33.79 -8.88 34.82
N LEU A 67 -33.57 -9.84 33.91
CA LEU A 67 -34.65 -10.69 33.43
C LEU A 67 -35.29 -11.43 34.60
N GLN A 68 -36.61 -11.41 34.67
CA GLN A 68 -37.32 -12.07 35.77
C GLN A 68 -37.20 -13.59 35.62
N PRO A 69 -36.65 -14.31 36.63
CA PRO A 69 -36.59 -15.76 36.58
C PRO A 69 -38.01 -16.34 36.54
N GLY A 70 -38.32 -17.14 35.53
CA GLY A 70 -39.64 -17.73 35.36
C GLY A 70 -40.31 -17.35 34.04
N ARG A 71 -41.60 -16.95 34.08
CA ARG A 71 -42.44 -16.73 32.89
C ARG A 71 -41.71 -15.82 31.90
N ALA A 72 -41.41 -16.33 30.70
CA ALA A 72 -40.81 -15.56 29.61
C ALA A 72 -41.74 -14.38 29.31
N VAL A 73 -41.45 -13.20 29.87
CA VAL A 73 -42.16 -11.96 29.63
C VAL A 73 -41.09 -10.93 29.33
N HIS A 74 -41.11 -10.41 28.11
CA HIS A 74 -40.11 -9.46 27.65
C HIS A 74 -40.42 -8.06 28.20
N ASP A 75 -39.39 -7.32 28.62
CA ASP A 75 -39.57 -5.92 28.98
C ASP A 75 -39.74 -5.08 27.72
N LEU A 76 -40.91 -4.45 27.56
CA LEU A 76 -41.25 -3.68 26.38
C LEU A 76 -40.29 -2.51 26.18
N GLN A 77 -39.85 -1.86 27.27
CA GLN A 77 -38.90 -0.76 27.14
C GLN A 77 -37.57 -1.24 26.61
N ARG A 78 -36.99 -2.29 27.20
CA ARG A 78 -35.75 -2.90 26.73
C ARG A 78 -35.83 -3.29 25.26
N THR A 79 -36.90 -3.98 24.86
CA THR A 79 -37.11 -4.42 23.46
C THR A 79 -37.19 -3.23 22.50
N VAL A 80 -37.98 -2.20 22.83
CA VAL A 80 -38.13 -1.03 21.96
C VAL A 80 -36.85 -0.20 21.92
N THR A 81 -36.13 -0.03 23.03
CA THR A 81 -34.85 0.68 23.04
C THR A 81 -33.79 -0.06 22.22
N HIS A 82 -33.73 -1.39 22.27
CA HIS A 82 -32.89 -2.20 21.39
C HIS A 82 -33.27 -2.02 19.91
N GLY A 83 -34.57 -2.10 19.59
CA GLY A 83 -35.07 -1.87 18.22
C GLY A 83 -34.74 -0.47 17.68
N LEU A 84 -34.80 0.55 18.55
CA LEU A 84 -34.38 1.91 18.22
C LEU A 84 -32.86 2.04 18.02
N GLY A 85 -32.05 1.20 18.67
CA GLY A 85 -30.62 1.11 18.39
C GLY A 85 -30.36 0.71 16.94
N HIS A 86 -31.11 -0.26 16.41
CA HIS A 86 -31.04 -0.60 14.98
C HIS A 86 -31.50 0.52 14.05
N VAL A 87 -32.52 1.31 14.45
CA VAL A 87 -32.99 2.47 13.67
C VAL A 87 -31.87 3.49 13.45
N ILE A 88 -30.99 3.65 14.43
CA ILE A 88 -29.85 4.57 14.33
C ILE A 88 -28.58 3.90 13.78
N GLY A 89 -28.63 2.62 13.39
CA GLY A 89 -27.54 1.89 12.73
C GLY A 89 -26.68 1.01 13.64
N LEU A 90 -27.07 0.77 14.90
CA LEU A 90 -26.33 -0.14 15.78
C LEU A 90 -26.57 -1.61 15.38
N GLY A 91 -25.50 -2.39 15.33
CA GLY A 91 -25.53 -3.85 15.20
C GLY A 91 -25.50 -4.57 16.56
N HIS A 92 -25.47 -5.91 16.51
CA HIS A 92 -25.35 -6.76 17.70
C HIS A 92 -23.86 -7.06 18.02
N PRO A 93 -23.30 -6.64 19.18
CA PRO A 93 -21.89 -6.87 19.48
C PRO A 93 -21.56 -8.35 19.77
N ASP A 94 -22.47 -9.11 20.39
CA ASP A 94 -22.29 -10.55 20.66
C ASP A 94 -22.36 -11.42 19.39
N ALA A 95 -23.27 -11.13 18.47
CA ALA A 95 -23.31 -11.78 17.14
C ALA A 95 -22.05 -11.49 16.32
N ALA A 96 -21.42 -10.37 16.62
CA ALA A 96 -20.14 -9.90 16.09
C ALA A 96 -18.90 -10.51 16.78
N GLY A 97 -19.07 -11.39 17.78
CA GLY A 97 -17.97 -12.03 18.50
C GLY A 97 -17.41 -11.21 19.68
N GLN A 98 -18.01 -10.07 20.02
CA GLN A 98 -17.61 -9.27 21.17
C GLN A 98 -18.21 -9.84 22.46
N THR A 99 -17.45 -9.83 23.55
CA THR A 99 -17.92 -10.24 24.88
C THR A 99 -18.07 -9.01 25.77
N VAL A 100 -19.13 -8.23 25.53
CA VAL A 100 -19.43 -6.99 26.27
C VAL A 100 -20.85 -7.03 26.85
N ALA A 101 -21.05 -6.37 27.99
CA ALA A 101 -22.39 -6.08 28.47
C ALA A 101 -22.96 -4.93 27.61
N ALA A 102 -23.98 -5.23 26.80
CA ALA A 102 -24.62 -4.28 25.92
C ALA A 102 -26.13 -4.53 25.88
N LEU A 103 -26.91 -3.46 25.80
CA LEU A 103 -28.34 -3.52 25.51
C LEU A 103 -28.57 -4.03 24.09
N MET A 104 -27.62 -3.77 23.18
CA MET A 104 -27.63 -4.21 21.79
C MET A 104 -27.21 -5.67 21.57
N ASN A 105 -26.93 -6.48 22.60
CA ASN A 105 -26.69 -7.91 22.39
C ASN A 105 -27.93 -8.60 21.77
N ALA A 106 -27.72 -9.48 20.80
CA ALA A 106 -28.74 -10.27 20.12
C ALA A 106 -29.47 -11.18 21.11
N GLU A 107 -28.74 -11.79 22.04
CA GLU A 107 -29.31 -12.59 23.13
C GLU A 107 -29.74 -11.69 24.30
N PRO A 108 -31.02 -11.70 24.70
CA PRO A 108 -31.48 -10.88 25.83
C PRO A 108 -30.76 -11.23 27.13
N GLY A 109 -29.97 -10.29 27.66
CA GLY A 109 -29.25 -10.44 28.94
C GLY A 109 -29.93 -9.72 30.11
N ASP A 110 -29.25 -9.59 31.25
CA ASP A 110 -29.77 -8.89 32.43
C ASP A 110 -29.68 -7.35 32.34
N VAL A 111 -29.15 -6.83 31.24
CA VAL A 111 -28.99 -5.40 30.96
C VAL A 111 -30.33 -4.78 30.52
N ASP A 112 -30.80 -3.74 31.20
CA ASP A 112 -32.03 -3.00 30.89
C ASP A 112 -31.83 -1.50 30.63
N VAL A 113 -30.59 -1.03 30.69
CA VAL A 113 -30.18 0.36 30.43
C VAL A 113 -29.00 0.38 29.47
N LEU A 114 -28.84 1.48 28.74
CA LEU A 114 -27.70 1.69 27.84
C LEU A 114 -26.39 1.49 28.61
N GLN A 115 -25.50 0.69 28.04
CA GLN A 115 -24.15 0.45 28.52
C GLN A 115 -23.16 1.32 27.75
N THR A 116 -21.92 1.35 28.23
CA THR A 116 -20.82 2.06 27.58
C THR A 116 -20.70 1.70 26.10
N SER A 117 -20.75 0.42 25.75
CA SER A 117 -20.67 -0.04 24.34
C SER A 117 -21.83 0.49 23.47
N ASP A 118 -23.06 0.53 24.00
CA ASP A 118 -24.22 1.06 23.27
C ASP A 118 -24.09 2.57 23.03
N ILE A 119 -23.63 3.30 24.06
CA ILE A 119 -23.43 4.74 24.04
C ILE A 119 -22.28 5.10 23.09
N GLU A 120 -21.16 4.38 23.16
CA GLU A 120 -20.02 4.54 22.26
C GLU A 120 -20.44 4.34 20.81
N GLY A 121 -21.10 3.21 20.50
CA GLY A 121 -21.59 2.96 19.15
C GLY A 121 -22.54 4.05 18.66
N ALA A 122 -23.47 4.50 19.50
CA ALA A 122 -24.43 5.54 19.13
C ALA A 122 -23.75 6.90 18.90
N LEU A 123 -22.75 7.25 19.72
CA LEU A 123 -22.00 8.49 19.59
C LEU A 123 -21.06 8.47 18.39
N THR A 124 -20.46 7.32 18.07
CA THR A 124 -19.71 7.12 16.83
C THR A 124 -20.60 7.33 15.61
N LEU A 125 -21.81 6.77 15.60
CA LEU A 125 -22.76 6.96 14.50
C LEU A 125 -23.29 8.41 14.42
N ALA A 126 -23.46 9.06 15.58
CA ALA A 126 -23.90 10.45 15.66
C ALA A 126 -22.77 11.49 15.43
N GLY A 127 -21.52 11.04 15.23
CA GLY A 127 -20.37 11.95 15.07
C GLY A 127 -20.06 12.78 16.32
N MET A 128 -20.51 12.35 17.50
CA MET A 128 -20.22 13.01 18.76
C MET A 128 -18.93 12.45 19.37
N ALA A 129 -17.99 13.32 19.72
CA ALA A 129 -16.78 12.94 20.43
C ALA A 129 -17.13 12.38 21.83
N MET A 130 -17.00 11.06 22.00
CA MET A 130 -16.81 10.44 23.31
C MET A 130 -15.51 10.94 23.92
N VAL A 131 -15.40 10.98 25.25
CA VAL A 131 -14.15 11.33 25.97
C VAL A 131 -12.96 10.61 25.31
N GLY A 132 -12.14 11.37 24.59
CA GLY A 132 -11.25 10.84 23.56
C GLY A 132 -11.26 11.71 22.31
N ILE A 133 -10.40 11.36 21.36
CA ILE A 133 -10.02 12.11 20.16
C ILE A 133 -11.25 12.64 19.38
N PRO A 134 -11.37 13.96 19.12
CA PRO A 134 -12.53 14.52 18.45
C PRO A 134 -12.47 14.25 16.94
N PHE A 135 -12.97 13.07 16.52
CA PHE A 135 -13.16 12.76 15.10
C PHE A 135 -14.39 13.46 14.53
N PRO A 136 -14.34 13.91 13.26
CA PRO A 136 -15.47 14.54 12.62
C PRO A 136 -16.64 13.56 12.41
N PRO A 137 -17.89 14.04 12.46
CA PRO A 137 -19.04 13.31 11.93
C PRO A 137 -18.84 12.81 10.50
N ARG A 138 -19.42 11.65 10.16
CA ARG A 138 -19.34 11.03 8.83
C ARG A 138 -19.75 11.98 7.70
N ASN A 139 -20.82 12.76 7.90
CA ASN A 139 -21.30 13.72 6.92
C ASN A 139 -20.28 14.84 6.66
N GLU A 140 -19.50 15.25 7.66
CA GLU A 140 -18.49 16.29 7.49
C GLU A 140 -17.24 15.76 6.76
N ALA A 141 -16.81 14.53 7.08
CA ALA A 141 -15.76 13.84 6.34
C ALA A 141 -16.15 13.61 4.87
N LEU A 142 -17.40 13.22 4.61
CA LEU A 142 -17.94 13.09 3.25
C LEU A 142 -17.98 14.44 2.53
N THR A 143 -18.48 15.50 3.20
CA THR A 143 -18.52 16.84 2.60
C THR A 143 -17.11 17.34 2.25
N PHE A 144 -16.11 17.02 3.09
CA PHE A 144 -14.72 17.32 2.77
C PHE A 144 -14.24 16.55 1.54
N TYR A 145 -14.50 15.24 1.47
CA TYR A 145 -14.12 14.42 0.32
C TYR A 145 -14.76 14.92 -0.99
N GLU A 146 -16.04 15.28 -0.97
CA GLU A 146 -16.72 15.88 -2.14
C GLU A 146 -16.12 17.23 -2.55
N SER A 147 -15.69 18.02 -1.57
CA SER A 147 -14.97 19.28 -1.80
C SER A 147 -13.60 19.02 -2.43
N LEU A 148 -12.92 17.94 -2.02
CA LEU A 148 -11.64 17.51 -2.58
C LEU A 148 -11.77 17.08 -4.04
N GLU A 149 -12.77 16.27 -4.38
CA GLU A 149 -13.09 15.90 -5.77
C GLU A 149 -13.37 17.14 -6.63
N THR A 150 -14.12 18.10 -6.08
CA THR A 150 -14.40 19.37 -6.75
C THR A 150 -13.14 20.19 -6.97
N GLU A 151 -12.25 20.27 -5.98
CA GLU A 151 -10.97 20.97 -6.09
C GLU A 151 -10.07 20.34 -7.16
N TYR A 152 -9.95 19.00 -7.15
CA TYR A 152 -9.17 18.26 -8.16
C TYR A 152 -9.75 18.41 -9.57
N ARG A 153 -11.08 18.44 -9.70
CA ARG A 153 -11.77 18.62 -10.99
C ARG A 153 -11.67 20.06 -11.49
N ASP A 154 -12.10 21.03 -10.69
CA ASP A 154 -12.39 22.38 -11.15
C ASP A 154 -11.15 23.29 -11.05
N THR A 155 -10.34 23.12 -10.00
CA THR A 155 -9.12 23.92 -9.80
C THR A 155 -7.90 23.25 -10.43
N LEU A 156 -7.67 21.97 -10.13
CA LEU A 156 -6.49 21.24 -10.63
C LEU A 156 -6.67 20.67 -12.04
N GLN A 157 -7.89 20.71 -12.58
CA GLN A 157 -8.23 20.20 -13.91
C GLN A 157 -7.80 18.74 -14.16
N ARG A 158 -7.81 17.91 -13.10
CA ARG A 158 -7.46 16.50 -13.19
C ARG A 158 -8.56 15.73 -13.89
N ALA A 159 -8.17 14.80 -14.77
CA ALA A 159 -9.12 13.92 -15.43
C ALA A 159 -9.68 12.89 -14.43
N GLN A 160 -10.94 12.48 -14.62
CA GLN A 160 -11.58 11.45 -13.80
C GLN A 160 -11.15 10.05 -14.28
N THR A 161 -9.88 9.70 -14.09
CA THR A 161 -9.27 8.47 -14.61
C THR A 161 -8.75 7.54 -13.53
N ASN A 162 -8.80 7.95 -12.26
CA ASN A 162 -8.29 7.12 -11.17
C ASN A 162 -9.34 6.06 -10.85
N GLU A 163 -9.01 4.81 -11.17
CA GLU A 163 -9.85 3.65 -10.88
C GLU A 163 -9.73 3.27 -9.40
N GLY A 164 -10.87 3.02 -8.75
CA GLY A 164 -10.95 2.45 -7.42
C GLY A 164 -12.28 1.73 -7.23
N TYR A 165 -12.37 0.87 -6.23
CA TYR A 165 -13.59 0.14 -5.87
C TYR A 165 -14.27 0.73 -4.64
N VAL A 166 -13.55 1.55 -3.86
CA VAL A 166 -14.12 2.31 -2.73
C VAL A 166 -14.68 3.64 -3.21
N ASP A 167 -15.97 3.83 -2.97
CA ASP A 167 -16.68 5.08 -3.23
C ASP A 167 -16.26 6.20 -2.25
N ALA A 168 -16.76 7.41 -2.52
CA ALA A 168 -16.54 8.59 -1.69
C ALA A 168 -16.98 8.35 -0.24
N GLU A 169 -18.14 7.73 -0.04
CA GLU A 169 -18.68 7.42 1.28
C GLU A 169 -17.81 6.39 2.02
N GLY A 170 -17.42 5.29 1.37
CA GLY A 170 -16.53 4.29 1.93
C GLY A 170 -15.19 4.88 2.37
N SER A 171 -14.62 5.77 1.55
CA SER A 171 -13.38 6.48 1.89
C SER A 171 -13.58 7.40 3.11
N ALA A 172 -14.68 8.16 3.12
CA ALA A 172 -15.02 9.10 4.19
C ALA A 172 -15.48 8.42 5.50
N VAL A 173 -15.83 7.13 5.46
CA VAL A 173 -16.25 6.36 6.65
C VAL A 173 -15.09 5.54 7.21
N TRP A 174 -14.42 4.77 6.35
CA TRP A 174 -13.47 3.76 6.82
C TRP A 174 -12.10 4.34 7.11
N PHE A 175 -11.69 5.41 6.43
CA PHE A 175 -10.41 6.06 6.71
C PHE A 175 -10.39 6.76 8.08
N PRO A 176 -11.39 7.57 8.48
CA PRO A 176 -11.43 8.11 9.83
C PRO A 176 -11.53 7.00 10.89
N GLU A 177 -12.25 5.92 10.60
CA GLU A 177 -12.42 4.80 11.53
C GLU A 177 -11.11 4.01 11.73
N TRP A 178 -10.35 3.79 10.66
CA TRP A 178 -9.00 3.25 10.74
C TRP A 178 -8.08 4.15 11.57
N LEU A 179 -8.09 5.45 11.28
CA LEU A 179 -7.25 6.42 11.98
C LEU A 179 -7.64 6.52 13.46
N ARG A 180 -8.92 6.36 13.80
CA ARG A 180 -9.39 6.27 15.19
C ARG A 180 -8.71 5.12 15.93
N TYR A 181 -8.56 3.94 15.33
CA TYR A 181 -7.83 2.84 15.95
C TYR A 181 -6.34 3.13 16.12
N VAL A 182 -5.71 3.67 15.08
CA VAL A 182 -4.28 4.02 15.10
C VAL A 182 -3.99 5.03 16.21
N LEU A 183 -4.76 6.11 16.28
CA LEU A 183 -4.56 7.15 17.28
C LEU A 183 -4.91 6.68 18.70
N ASN A 184 -5.73 5.63 18.84
CA ASN A 184 -5.96 4.92 20.10
C ASN A 184 -5.05 3.68 20.26
N GLY A 185 -3.84 3.76 19.69
CA GLY A 185 -2.71 2.88 19.98
C GLY A 185 -2.76 1.48 19.37
N CYS A 186 -3.57 1.27 18.34
CA CYS A 186 -3.45 0.07 17.51
C CYS A 186 -2.29 0.22 16.52
N GLU A 187 -1.58 -0.88 16.26
CA GLU A 187 -0.71 -0.97 15.07
C GLU A 187 -1.56 -0.81 13.80
N ALA A 188 -1.01 -0.22 12.74
CA ALA A 188 -1.76 0.09 11.52
C ALA A 188 -2.41 -1.16 10.90
N THR A 189 -1.72 -2.30 10.91
CA THR A 189 -2.23 -3.58 10.40
C THR A 189 -3.37 -4.14 11.25
N GLU A 190 -3.32 -3.94 12.57
CA GLU A 190 -4.39 -4.31 13.49
C GLU A 190 -5.61 -3.39 13.31
N ALA A 191 -5.39 -2.08 13.17
CA ALA A 191 -6.43 -1.11 12.85
C ALA A 191 -7.15 -1.47 11.54
N THR A 192 -6.40 -1.82 10.49
CA THR A 192 -6.96 -2.31 9.22
C THR A 192 -7.83 -3.54 9.44
N THR A 193 -7.34 -4.53 10.18
CA THR A 193 -8.10 -5.75 10.51
C THR A 193 -9.42 -5.42 11.22
N ARG A 194 -9.40 -4.50 12.18
CA ARG A 194 -10.59 -4.07 12.94
C ARG A 194 -11.61 -3.34 12.08
N VAL A 195 -11.17 -2.55 11.11
CA VAL A 195 -12.06 -1.93 10.11
C VAL A 195 -12.67 -2.97 9.18
N LEU A 196 -11.89 -3.90 8.65
CA LEU A 196 -12.45 -4.97 7.80
C LEU A 196 -13.44 -5.86 8.56
N MET A 197 -13.22 -6.11 9.86
CA MET A 197 -14.19 -6.79 10.73
C MET A 197 -15.52 -6.01 10.80
N GLN A 198 -15.48 -4.69 10.94
CA GLN A 198 -16.68 -3.85 10.91
C GLN A 198 -17.42 -3.94 9.59
N ILE A 199 -16.69 -3.88 8.46
CA ILE A 199 -17.30 -3.98 7.13
C ILE A 199 -17.98 -5.35 6.95
N ARG A 200 -17.41 -6.42 7.52
CA ARG A 200 -18.02 -7.76 7.58
C ARG A 200 -19.20 -7.86 8.56
N GLY A 201 -19.66 -6.75 9.13
CA GLY A 201 -20.79 -6.71 10.07
C GLY A 201 -20.45 -7.15 11.49
N GLN A 202 -19.16 -7.24 11.85
CA GLN A 202 -18.73 -7.65 13.20
C GLN A 202 -18.74 -6.49 14.22
N GLY A 203 -19.55 -5.45 13.97
CA GLY A 203 -19.70 -4.32 14.88
C GLY A 203 -18.41 -3.53 15.13
N ILE A 204 -18.54 -2.37 15.78
CA ILE A 204 -17.40 -1.49 16.09
C ILE A 204 -16.47 -2.19 17.08
N GLN A 205 -15.19 -2.35 16.73
CA GLN A 205 -14.21 -3.00 17.58
C GLN A 205 -13.75 -2.06 18.70
N PRO A 206 -13.35 -2.59 19.87
CA PRO A 206 -12.75 -1.77 20.92
C PRO A 206 -11.43 -1.16 20.45
N VAL A 207 -11.06 -0.02 21.02
CA VAL A 207 -9.73 0.57 20.81
C VAL A 207 -8.64 -0.25 21.51
N CYS A 208 -7.38 -0.13 21.07
CA CYS A 208 -6.27 -0.91 21.64
C CYS A 208 -5.80 -0.35 22.99
N ARG A 209 -5.88 0.97 23.20
CA ARG A 209 -5.68 1.63 24.49
C ARG A 209 -6.25 3.05 24.49
N ASP A 210 -6.62 3.55 25.66
CA ASP A 210 -6.95 4.97 25.83
C ASP A 210 -5.66 5.80 25.82
N VAL A 211 -5.55 6.77 24.93
CA VAL A 211 -4.40 7.68 24.82
C VAL A 211 -4.77 9.05 25.39
N ALA A 212 -3.94 9.58 26.29
CA ALA A 212 -4.14 10.92 26.86
C ALA A 212 -4.00 12.02 25.79
N SER A 213 -4.80 13.08 25.90
CA SER A 213 -5.10 14.11 24.90
C SER A 213 -3.96 15.05 24.46
N ASP A 214 -2.70 14.74 24.80
CA ASP A 214 -1.67 15.79 24.86
C ASP A 214 -0.68 15.72 23.69
N SER A 215 -0.80 14.70 22.82
CA SER A 215 -0.09 14.56 21.54
C SER A 215 -0.58 13.30 20.81
N TYR A 216 -1.33 13.47 19.71
CA TYR A 216 -1.70 12.36 18.83
C TYR A 216 -0.58 12.11 17.81
N ALA A 217 -0.04 10.90 17.78
CA ALA A 217 0.95 10.49 16.78
C ALA A 217 0.22 10.01 15.52
N PHE A 218 0.09 10.90 14.53
CA PHE A 218 -0.46 10.52 13.23
C PHE A 218 0.50 9.57 12.49
N PRO A 219 -0.02 8.55 11.79
CA PRO A 219 0.82 7.60 11.08
C PRO A 219 1.53 8.26 9.89
N PRO A 220 2.70 7.74 9.48
CA PRO A 220 3.34 8.14 8.23
C PRO A 220 2.44 7.80 7.02
N ARG A 221 2.58 8.59 5.96
CA ARG A 221 1.70 8.56 4.77
C ARG A 221 1.58 7.17 4.13
N ASN A 222 2.67 6.40 4.10
CA ASN A 222 2.68 5.06 3.52
C ASN A 222 1.69 4.12 4.21
N LEU A 223 1.51 4.20 5.53
CA LEU A 223 0.56 3.34 6.25
C LEU A 223 -0.91 3.70 5.94
N SER A 224 -1.17 4.97 5.67
CA SER A 224 -2.49 5.46 5.25
C SER A 224 -2.82 5.04 3.83
N LEU A 225 -1.83 5.03 2.94
CA LEU A 225 -1.96 4.48 1.59
C LEU A 225 -2.16 2.96 1.63
N ASP A 226 -1.33 2.22 2.39
CA ASP A 226 -1.46 0.77 2.58
C ASP A 226 -2.88 0.38 3.03
N PHE A 227 -3.46 1.13 3.97
CA PHE A 227 -4.84 0.91 4.42
C PHE A 227 -5.85 1.08 3.28
N LEU A 228 -5.74 2.15 2.49
CA LEU A 228 -6.67 2.40 1.38
C LEU A 228 -6.52 1.36 0.27
N GLU A 229 -5.32 0.88 -0.02
CA GLU A 229 -5.08 -0.22 -0.98
C GLU A 229 -5.73 -1.53 -0.50
N VAL A 230 -5.60 -1.86 0.79
CA VAL A 230 -6.25 -3.04 1.38
C VAL A 230 -7.78 -2.89 1.37
N LEU A 231 -8.30 -1.70 1.67
CA LEU A 231 -9.73 -1.40 1.62
C LEU A 231 -10.29 -1.53 0.19
N ASP A 232 -9.54 -1.05 -0.79
CA ASP A 232 -9.88 -1.14 -2.20
C ASP A 232 -9.92 -2.59 -2.71
N ALA A 233 -8.89 -3.37 -2.36
CA ALA A 233 -8.87 -4.80 -2.62
C ALA A 233 -10.06 -5.52 -1.96
N PHE A 234 -10.42 -5.14 -0.72
CA PHE A 234 -11.56 -5.71 -0.02
C PHE A 234 -12.90 -5.40 -0.72
N TYR A 235 -13.11 -4.15 -1.14
CA TYR A 235 -14.31 -3.74 -1.87
C TYR A 235 -14.43 -4.46 -3.22
N ARG A 236 -13.31 -4.68 -3.91
CA ARG A 236 -13.24 -5.45 -5.14
C ARG A 236 -13.54 -6.94 -4.92
N ASP A 237 -12.80 -7.58 -4.02
CA ASP A 237 -12.71 -9.04 -3.96
C ASP A 237 -13.81 -9.64 -3.07
N GLU A 238 -14.09 -9.03 -1.91
CA GLU A 238 -15.09 -9.53 -0.96
C GLU A 238 -16.48 -8.93 -1.20
N LEU A 239 -16.57 -7.62 -1.45
CA LEU A 239 -17.87 -6.96 -1.69
C LEU A 239 -18.31 -6.97 -3.16
N GLN A 240 -17.42 -7.37 -4.08
CA GLN A 240 -17.69 -7.41 -5.53
C GLN A 240 -18.27 -6.09 -6.06
N ARG A 241 -17.79 -4.98 -5.52
CA ARG A 241 -18.18 -3.64 -5.97
C ARG A 241 -17.65 -3.39 -7.36
N ARG A 242 -18.29 -2.46 -8.08
CA ARG A 242 -17.86 -2.06 -9.42
C ARG A 242 -16.76 -1.02 -9.29
N VAL A 243 -15.94 -0.92 -10.33
CA VAL A 243 -14.96 0.18 -10.44
C VAL A 243 -15.70 1.51 -10.51
N GLU A 244 -15.23 2.46 -9.74
CA GLU A 244 -15.58 3.86 -9.75
C GLU A 244 -14.38 4.67 -10.22
N LEU A 245 -14.66 5.77 -10.92
CA LEU A 245 -13.64 6.70 -11.38
C LEU A 245 -13.66 7.93 -10.49
N SER A 246 -12.49 8.35 -10.04
CA SER A 246 -12.29 9.53 -9.21
C SER A 246 -11.32 10.51 -9.86
N HIS A 247 -11.45 11.79 -9.54
CA HIS A 247 -10.41 12.77 -9.86
C HIS A 247 -9.21 12.66 -8.92
N VAL A 248 -9.41 12.05 -7.75
CA VAL A 248 -8.43 11.90 -6.67
C VAL A 248 -7.90 10.45 -6.66
N ASP A 249 -6.59 10.28 -6.78
CA ASP A 249 -5.94 8.98 -6.63
C ASP A 249 -5.87 8.52 -5.17
N LEU A 250 -5.53 7.25 -4.92
CA LEU A 250 -5.48 6.70 -3.56
C LEU A 250 -4.50 7.44 -2.65
N GLU A 251 -3.38 7.93 -3.18
CA GLU A 251 -2.42 8.72 -2.42
C GLU A 251 -2.99 10.08 -2.02
N GLY A 252 -3.65 10.79 -2.94
CA GLY A 252 -4.37 12.02 -2.66
C GLY A 252 -5.45 11.81 -1.59
N LYS A 253 -6.19 10.69 -1.65
CA LYS A 253 -7.14 10.33 -0.59
C LYS A 253 -6.43 10.16 0.76
N ALA A 254 -5.33 9.40 0.80
CA ALA A 254 -4.57 9.14 2.03
C ALA A 254 -4.03 10.44 2.66
N VAL A 255 -3.40 11.30 1.86
CA VAL A 255 -2.77 12.54 2.33
C VAL A 255 -3.82 13.54 2.81
N TRP A 256 -4.84 13.83 1.99
CA TRP A 256 -5.75 14.93 2.27
C TRP A 256 -6.82 14.57 3.29
N LEU A 257 -7.29 13.32 3.34
CA LEU A 257 -8.17 12.87 4.43
C LEU A 257 -7.43 12.89 5.77
N GLN A 258 -6.18 12.42 5.81
CA GLN A 258 -5.39 12.48 7.04
C GLN A 258 -5.14 13.92 7.50
N GLU A 259 -4.80 14.83 6.59
CA GLU A 259 -4.52 16.23 6.94
C GLU A 259 -5.79 16.95 7.42
N TYR A 260 -6.93 16.70 6.78
CA TYR A 260 -8.23 17.18 7.28
C TYR A 260 -8.50 16.66 8.68
N LEU A 261 -8.33 15.35 8.91
CA LEU A 261 -8.54 14.74 10.22
C LEU A 261 -7.57 15.29 11.27
N ARG A 262 -6.34 15.61 10.90
CA ARG A 262 -5.37 16.27 11.79
C ARG A 262 -5.91 17.58 12.34
N TYR A 263 -6.41 18.45 11.47
CA TYR A 263 -7.04 19.71 11.90
C TYR A 263 -8.28 19.49 12.76
N ARG A 264 -9.12 18.50 12.42
CA ARG A 264 -10.32 18.18 13.20
C ARG A 264 -9.99 17.70 14.60
N VAL A 265 -9.00 16.82 14.71
CA VAL A 265 -8.49 16.28 15.97
C VAL A 265 -7.85 17.39 16.83
N ASP A 266 -7.20 18.37 16.21
CA ASP A 266 -6.65 19.56 16.87
C ASP A 266 -7.72 20.60 17.28
N GLY A 267 -9.01 20.31 17.05
CA GLY A 267 -10.13 21.15 17.47
C GLY A 267 -10.52 22.26 16.49
N VAL A 268 -9.99 22.24 15.26
CA VAL A 268 -10.45 23.14 14.19
C VAL A 268 -11.84 22.71 13.73
N ASN A 269 -12.74 23.68 13.55
CA ASN A 269 -14.08 23.39 13.04
C ASN A 269 -14.03 22.93 11.57
N ASP A 270 -15.09 22.24 11.13
CA ASP A 270 -15.18 21.66 9.79
C ASP A 270 -14.84 22.66 8.66
N ALA A 271 -15.52 23.80 8.63
CA ALA A 271 -15.36 24.78 7.55
C ALA A 271 -13.91 25.29 7.46
N ASP A 272 -13.33 25.66 8.60
CA ASP A 272 -11.96 26.16 8.64
C ASP A 272 -10.92 25.07 8.33
N ALA A 273 -11.17 23.82 8.75
CA ALA A 273 -10.30 22.69 8.44
C ALA A 273 -10.31 22.39 6.94
N ARG A 274 -11.49 22.33 6.31
CA ARG A 274 -11.61 22.18 4.85
C ARG A 274 -10.91 23.31 4.12
N THR A 275 -11.17 24.57 4.50
CA THR A 275 -10.53 25.72 3.85
C THR A 275 -9.01 25.66 3.96
N GLN A 276 -8.47 25.29 5.12
CA GLN A 276 -7.02 25.14 5.30
C GLN A 276 -6.44 24.05 4.41
N VAL A 277 -7.07 22.87 4.35
CA VAL A 277 -6.59 21.78 3.49
C VAL A 277 -6.71 22.13 2.01
N LEU A 278 -7.83 22.70 1.58
CA LEU A 278 -8.00 23.14 0.18
C LEU A 278 -7.05 24.27 -0.18
N THR A 279 -6.73 25.17 0.76
CA THR A 279 -5.69 26.19 0.57
C THR A 279 -4.31 25.54 0.46
N GLN A 280 -3.98 24.55 1.29
CA GLN A 280 -2.73 23.79 1.12
C GLN A 280 -2.67 23.09 -0.24
N ILE A 281 -3.78 22.51 -0.71
CA ILE A 281 -3.88 21.92 -2.05
C ILE A 281 -3.66 22.99 -3.12
N GLN A 282 -4.28 24.15 -3.01
CA GLN A 282 -4.14 25.26 -3.96
C GLN A 282 -2.75 25.89 -3.95
N GLU A 283 -2.11 25.98 -2.78
CA GLU A 283 -0.74 26.46 -2.62
C GLU A 283 0.28 25.44 -3.12
N ALA A 284 -0.02 24.14 -2.99
CA ALA A 284 0.72 23.05 -3.61
C ALA A 284 0.37 22.87 -5.09
N ALA A 285 -0.75 23.41 -5.55
CA ALA A 285 -1.23 23.32 -6.92
C ALA A 285 -0.56 24.35 -7.81
N PRO A 286 -0.06 23.96 -9.00
CA PRO A 286 0.30 24.94 -10.00
C PRO A 286 -0.97 25.70 -10.44
N SER A 287 -0.95 27.04 -10.33
CA SER A 287 -2.09 27.91 -10.69
C SER A 287 -2.54 27.73 -12.15
N PRO A 288 -3.85 27.86 -12.47
CA PRO A 288 -4.35 27.64 -13.81
C PRO A 288 -4.25 28.92 -14.68
N VAL A 289 -3.35 28.96 -15.67
CA VAL A 289 -3.52 29.81 -16.86
C VAL A 289 -2.72 29.28 -18.07
N PRO A 290 -3.15 29.62 -19.31
CA PRO A 290 -2.78 28.95 -20.54
C PRO A 290 -1.43 29.39 -21.08
N GLY A 291 -0.73 28.41 -21.66
CA GLY A 291 0.42 28.64 -22.52
C GLY A 291 1.73 28.66 -21.75
N ASP A 292 2.39 27.50 -21.77
CA ASP A 292 3.84 27.28 -21.83
C ASP A 292 4.78 27.94 -20.81
N GLU A 293 5.61 27.08 -20.22
CA GLU A 293 6.88 27.34 -19.54
C GLU A 293 6.87 28.07 -18.17
N THR A 294 6.55 27.35 -17.09
CA THR A 294 7.31 27.50 -15.82
C THR A 294 7.61 26.15 -15.17
N SER A 295 8.91 25.86 -15.08
CA SER A 295 9.61 24.72 -14.51
C SER A 295 9.07 24.21 -13.16
N SER A 296 8.72 22.92 -13.09
CA SER A 296 8.81 22.15 -11.84
C SER A 296 10.29 22.06 -11.47
N ARG A 297 10.69 22.84 -10.48
CA ARG A 297 12.07 22.78 -10.00
C ARG A 297 12.26 21.39 -9.36
N PRO A 298 13.28 20.62 -9.77
CA PRO A 298 13.51 19.29 -9.23
C PRO A 298 13.89 19.35 -7.74
N PRO A 299 13.65 18.26 -6.97
CA PRO A 299 14.24 18.12 -5.65
C PRO A 299 15.77 18.22 -5.74
N THR A 300 16.39 18.80 -4.72
CA THR A 300 17.85 18.95 -4.65
C THR A 300 18.42 17.94 -3.66
N MET A 301 19.39 17.13 -4.12
CA MET A 301 20.07 16.11 -3.31
C MET A 301 21.39 16.69 -2.80
N THR A 302 21.46 16.95 -1.50
CA THR A 302 22.67 17.46 -0.86
C THR A 302 23.40 16.31 -0.17
N HIS A 303 24.63 16.04 -0.60
CA HIS A 303 25.47 15.00 0.00
C HIS A 303 25.69 15.26 1.50
N VAL A 304 25.49 14.22 2.31
CA VAL A 304 25.70 14.25 3.76
C VAL A 304 26.96 13.47 4.12
N GLN A 305 27.01 12.20 3.72
CA GLN A 305 28.14 11.32 4.01
C GLN A 305 28.18 10.12 3.09
N SER A 306 29.38 9.54 2.94
CA SER A 306 29.61 8.28 2.25
C SER A 306 30.40 7.35 3.16
N ILE A 307 30.01 6.09 3.23
CA ILE A 307 30.75 5.06 3.94
C ILE A 307 31.23 3.98 2.98
N THR A 308 32.37 3.37 3.32
CA THR A 308 32.75 2.08 2.76
C THR A 308 32.08 1.00 3.60
N VAL A 309 31.37 0.10 2.95
CA VAL A 309 30.67 -0.99 3.60
C VAL A 309 31.70 -2.08 3.92
N SER A 310 31.72 -2.54 5.17
CA SER A 310 32.77 -3.45 5.67
C SER A 310 32.67 -4.87 5.14
N THR A 311 31.51 -5.25 4.62
CA THR A 311 31.19 -6.59 4.12
C THR A 311 30.70 -6.49 2.69
N GLY A 312 31.22 -7.34 1.80
CA GLY A 312 30.91 -7.28 0.37
C GLY A 312 32.12 -6.88 -0.46
N SER A 313 32.21 -7.47 -1.64
CA SER A 313 33.18 -7.13 -2.68
C SER A 313 32.52 -6.33 -3.80
N ILE A 314 31.24 -6.57 -4.04
CA ILE A 314 30.51 -6.11 -5.22
C ILE A 314 29.00 -6.03 -4.90
N TRP A 315 28.26 -5.20 -5.62
CA TRP A 315 26.85 -4.88 -5.38
C TRP A 315 26.57 -4.23 -4.01
N SER A 316 25.81 -3.15 -4.03
CA SER A 316 25.39 -2.42 -2.84
C SER A 316 23.95 -1.99 -3.08
N ILE A 317 23.01 -2.82 -2.63
CA ILE A 317 21.57 -2.64 -2.93
C ILE A 317 20.85 -2.29 -1.64
N PRO A 318 20.58 -0.98 -1.40
CA PRO A 318 19.86 -0.56 -0.23
C PRO A 318 18.35 -0.80 -0.41
N VAL A 319 17.68 -1.29 0.62
CA VAL A 319 16.22 -1.40 0.76
C VAL A 319 15.80 -0.90 2.15
N TYR A 320 14.54 -0.50 2.33
CA TYR A 320 14.01 -0.14 3.65
C TYR A 320 13.00 -1.20 4.13
N ASP A 321 13.24 -1.78 5.31
CA ASP A 321 12.41 -2.87 5.86
C ASP A 321 11.24 -2.38 6.73
N GLY A 322 10.99 -1.06 6.75
CA GLY A 322 10.02 -0.41 7.63
C GLY A 322 10.63 0.13 8.93
N PHE A 323 11.79 -0.39 9.36
CA PHE A 323 12.47 -0.01 10.59
C PHE A 323 13.94 0.36 10.40
N HIS A 324 14.61 -0.28 9.46
CA HIS A 324 16.04 -0.17 9.20
C HIS A 324 16.30 -0.02 7.71
N LEU A 325 17.42 0.65 7.42
CA LEU A 325 18.05 0.54 6.11
C LEU A 325 18.75 -0.82 6.04
N VAL A 326 18.41 -1.65 5.07
CA VAL A 326 19.04 -2.95 4.87
C VAL A 326 19.85 -2.90 3.59
N LEU A 327 21.12 -3.28 3.70
CA LEU A 327 22.02 -3.35 2.55
C LEU A 327 22.35 -4.80 2.23
N SER A 328 22.08 -5.23 1.00
CA SER A 328 22.58 -6.51 0.50
C SER A 328 23.81 -6.33 -0.37
N THR A 329 24.80 -7.20 -0.17
CA THR A 329 26.10 -7.18 -0.85
C THR A 329 26.51 -8.59 -1.23
N GLU A 330 27.34 -8.72 -2.26
CA GLU A 330 27.91 -10.00 -2.67
C GLU A 330 29.39 -10.07 -2.29
N VAL A 331 29.81 -11.20 -1.70
CA VAL A 331 31.22 -11.56 -1.53
C VAL A 331 31.58 -12.61 -2.57
N ILE A 332 32.53 -12.30 -3.45
CA ILE A 332 32.95 -13.21 -4.53
C ILE A 332 33.81 -14.34 -3.96
N GLY A 333 33.53 -15.58 -4.37
CA GLY A 333 34.36 -16.76 -4.14
C GLY A 333 33.61 -17.95 -3.53
N PRO A 334 34.31 -19.08 -3.28
CA PRO A 334 33.70 -20.35 -2.86
C PRO A 334 33.00 -20.31 -1.50
N SER A 335 33.57 -19.56 -0.55
CA SER A 335 32.98 -19.30 0.77
C SER A 335 32.29 -17.92 0.84
N GLY A 336 32.09 -17.31 -0.32
CA GLY A 336 31.36 -16.06 -0.47
C GLY A 336 29.87 -16.28 -0.49
N GLY A 337 29.12 -15.33 -1.04
CA GLY A 337 27.68 -15.40 -1.10
C GLY A 337 27.00 -14.04 -0.93
N VAL A 338 25.70 -14.07 -0.61
CA VAL A 338 24.91 -12.86 -0.33
C VAL A 338 24.93 -12.58 1.17
N TYR A 339 25.28 -11.35 1.51
CA TYR A 339 25.28 -10.84 2.89
C TYR A 339 24.27 -9.71 3.03
N MET A 340 23.62 -9.63 4.18
CA MET A 340 22.71 -8.54 4.54
C MET A 340 23.16 -7.86 5.84
N GLY A 341 23.24 -6.53 5.82
CA GLY A 341 23.56 -5.71 6.99
C GLY A 341 22.43 -4.73 7.30
N LYS A 342 22.09 -4.56 8.58
CA LYS A 342 21.17 -3.51 9.04
C LYS A 342 21.94 -2.24 9.35
N TYR A 343 21.40 -1.11 8.94
CA TYR A 343 21.94 0.21 9.16
C TYR A 343 20.85 1.10 9.74
N ASP A 344 21.26 2.02 10.62
CA ASP A 344 20.39 3.14 10.97
C ASP A 344 20.33 4.16 9.81
N LEU A 345 19.42 5.13 9.88
CA LEU A 345 19.31 6.20 8.88
C LEU A 345 20.49 7.18 8.89
N SER A 346 21.43 7.03 9.82
CA SER A 346 22.73 7.71 9.84
C SER A 346 23.84 6.82 9.25
N VAL A 347 23.48 5.75 8.53
CA VAL A 347 24.34 4.76 7.88
C VAL A 347 25.36 4.11 8.83
N ASN A 348 25.04 3.96 10.11
CA ASN A 348 25.85 3.15 11.03
C ASN A 348 25.38 1.69 10.99
N LEU A 349 26.33 0.75 10.82
CA LEU A 349 26.02 -0.68 10.87
C LEU A 349 25.53 -1.07 12.26
N MET A 350 24.37 -1.72 12.30
CA MET A 350 23.72 -2.24 13.48
C MET A 350 24.05 -3.73 13.63
N GLY A 351 25.04 -4.04 14.47
CA GLY A 351 25.51 -5.41 14.69
C GLY A 351 26.52 -5.85 13.63
N THR A 352 26.34 -7.06 13.10
CA THR A 352 27.20 -7.64 12.06
C THR A 352 26.36 -8.06 10.86
N ALA A 353 26.93 -7.94 9.66
CA ALA A 353 26.30 -8.48 8.46
C ALA A 353 26.06 -9.99 8.61
N THR A 354 24.88 -10.45 8.21
CA THR A 354 24.47 -11.86 8.24
C THR A 354 24.74 -12.48 6.87
N HIS A 355 25.37 -13.64 6.86
CA HIS A 355 25.55 -14.44 5.65
C HIS A 355 24.25 -15.20 5.38
N ILE A 356 23.57 -14.88 4.29
CA ILE A 356 22.23 -15.41 4.00
C ILE A 356 22.32 -16.74 3.25
N VAL A 357 23.15 -16.78 2.21
CA VAL A 357 23.31 -17.95 1.37
C VAL A 357 24.72 -17.99 0.80
N SER A 358 25.32 -19.16 0.83
CA SER A 358 26.63 -19.45 0.23
C SER A 358 26.55 -20.56 -0.82
N PRO A 359 27.55 -20.68 -1.71
CA PRO A 359 27.71 -21.84 -2.58
C PRO A 359 27.70 -23.18 -1.81
N ASP A 360 28.30 -23.22 -0.62
CA ASP A 360 28.35 -24.44 0.21
C ASP A 360 26.95 -24.83 0.71
N ASP A 361 26.13 -23.85 1.12
CA ASP A 361 24.75 -24.10 1.53
C ASP A 361 23.94 -24.71 0.37
N LEU A 362 24.08 -24.14 -0.83
CA LEU A 362 23.39 -24.61 -2.04
C LEU A 362 23.89 -25.98 -2.51
N ASN A 363 25.17 -26.30 -2.30
CA ASN A 363 25.75 -27.62 -2.61
C ASN A 363 25.41 -28.68 -1.56
N SER A 364 24.93 -28.29 -0.38
CA SER A 364 24.64 -29.21 0.71
C SER A 364 23.17 -29.64 0.70
N ASP A 365 22.92 -30.94 0.49
CA ASP A 365 21.58 -31.56 0.50
C ASP A 365 20.92 -31.59 1.90
N ALA A 366 21.45 -30.87 2.88
CA ALA A 366 21.14 -31.05 4.30
C ALA A 366 20.39 -29.89 4.97
N SER A 367 20.40 -28.68 4.38
CA SER A 367 19.79 -27.48 4.98
C SER A 367 18.54 -26.97 4.25
N LEU A 368 18.27 -27.46 3.04
CA LEU A 368 17.18 -27.01 2.18
C LEU A 368 16.41 -28.22 1.66
N THR A 369 15.08 -28.16 1.65
CA THR A 369 14.19 -29.26 1.20
C THR A 369 14.20 -29.49 -0.32
N TYR A 370 15.15 -28.91 -1.04
CA TYR A 370 15.22 -28.86 -2.50
C TYR A 370 16.60 -29.31 -2.98
N THR A 371 16.64 -30.09 -4.07
CA THR A 371 17.89 -30.60 -4.65
C THR A 371 18.42 -29.61 -5.68
N PHE A 372 19.50 -28.89 -5.36
CA PHE A 372 20.11 -27.90 -6.28
C PHE A 372 21.19 -28.50 -7.18
N ALA A 373 21.64 -27.72 -8.15
CA ALA A 373 22.78 -28.09 -8.99
C ALA A 373 24.03 -28.28 -8.14
N ASN A 374 24.63 -29.47 -8.23
CA ASN A 374 25.87 -29.78 -7.54
C ASN A 374 27.06 -29.08 -8.20
N ASN A 375 28.00 -28.58 -7.38
CA ASN A 375 29.24 -27.86 -7.74
C ASN A 375 29.09 -26.36 -8.06
N ILE A 376 28.19 -25.65 -7.38
CA ILE A 376 28.16 -24.19 -7.40
C ILE A 376 29.45 -23.66 -6.77
N THR A 377 30.17 -22.77 -7.46
CA THR A 377 31.48 -22.25 -6.99
C THR A 377 31.44 -20.80 -6.54
N SER A 378 30.46 -20.03 -6.98
CA SER A 378 30.18 -18.69 -6.48
C SER A 378 28.74 -18.28 -6.79
N ILE A 379 28.29 -17.20 -6.16
CA ILE A 379 27.19 -16.36 -6.65
C ILE A 379 27.79 -15.36 -7.64
N ALA A 380 27.01 -14.88 -8.60
CA ALA A 380 27.47 -14.01 -9.68
C ALA A 380 26.83 -12.62 -9.68
N ASP A 381 25.56 -12.52 -9.26
CA ASP A 381 24.80 -11.28 -9.18
C ASP A 381 23.54 -11.50 -8.32
N HIS A 382 23.00 -10.42 -7.74
CA HIS A 382 21.74 -10.43 -7.00
C HIS A 382 20.97 -9.10 -7.12
N LYS A 383 19.64 -9.16 -6.94
CA LYS A 383 18.76 -8.00 -6.77
C LYS A 383 17.91 -8.18 -5.53
N HIS A 384 17.50 -7.07 -4.92
CA HIS A 384 16.87 -7.09 -3.60
C HIS A 384 15.72 -6.09 -3.54
N ILE A 385 14.56 -6.55 -3.06
CA ILE A 385 13.41 -5.71 -2.71
C ILE A 385 12.89 -6.08 -1.32
N PHE A 386 12.11 -5.20 -0.73
CA PHE A 386 11.33 -5.48 0.48
C PHE A 386 9.85 -5.22 0.20
N GLN A 387 8.99 -6.18 0.53
CA GLN A 387 7.54 -6.09 0.33
C GLN A 387 6.81 -7.05 1.27
N GLY A 388 5.63 -6.66 1.75
CA GLY A 388 4.77 -7.54 2.55
C GLY A 388 5.44 -8.06 3.83
N GLY A 389 6.38 -7.30 4.39
CA GLY A 389 7.14 -7.68 5.59
C GLY A 389 8.31 -8.64 5.35
N PHE A 390 8.64 -8.96 4.09
CA PHE A 390 9.71 -9.88 3.73
C PHE A 390 10.71 -9.25 2.77
N HIS A 391 11.97 -9.68 2.90
CA HIS A 391 13.02 -9.44 1.93
C HIS A 391 12.94 -10.51 0.84
N TYR A 392 12.95 -10.07 -0.42
CA TYR A 392 13.06 -10.96 -1.57
C TYR A 392 14.36 -10.67 -2.30
N ILE A 393 15.13 -11.72 -2.55
CA ILE A 393 16.39 -11.62 -3.29
C ILE A 393 16.37 -12.62 -4.43
N THR A 394 16.51 -12.12 -5.65
CA THR A 394 16.85 -12.98 -6.80
C THR A 394 18.35 -12.99 -6.97
N PHE A 395 18.94 -14.13 -7.28
CA PHE A 395 20.37 -14.25 -7.47
C PHE A 395 20.74 -15.35 -8.47
N SER A 396 21.84 -15.14 -9.17
CA SER A 396 22.41 -16.12 -10.12
C SER A 396 23.62 -16.82 -9.53
N THR A 397 23.74 -18.11 -9.77
CA THR A 397 24.96 -18.88 -9.45
C THR A 397 26.00 -18.79 -10.57
N SER A 398 27.25 -19.11 -10.27
CA SER A 398 28.30 -19.26 -11.29
C SER A 398 28.00 -20.46 -12.19
N GLY A 399 28.09 -20.28 -13.51
CA GLY A 399 27.91 -21.34 -14.50
C GLY A 399 28.81 -21.17 -15.72
N ASN A 400 28.58 -21.97 -16.77
CA ASN A 400 29.31 -21.83 -18.03
C ASN A 400 28.87 -20.55 -18.76
N GLY A 401 29.74 -19.55 -18.83
CA GLY A 401 29.45 -18.26 -19.49
C GLY A 401 28.92 -17.21 -18.50
N SER A 402 27.86 -16.50 -18.87
CA SER A 402 27.23 -15.43 -18.08
C SER A 402 26.23 -15.96 -17.05
N GLY A 403 26.68 -16.78 -16.11
CA GLY A 403 25.85 -17.33 -15.03
C GLY A 403 25.35 -18.76 -15.24
N GLY A 404 24.88 -19.35 -14.14
CA GLY A 404 24.35 -20.71 -14.02
C GLY A 404 22.84 -20.68 -13.86
N ASN A 405 22.34 -21.15 -12.72
CA ASN A 405 20.91 -21.13 -12.42
C ASN A 405 20.49 -19.81 -11.75
N LEU A 406 19.24 -19.43 -11.94
CA LEU A 406 18.61 -18.26 -11.32
C LEU A 406 17.66 -18.72 -10.21
N TYR A 407 17.78 -18.11 -9.04
CA TYR A 407 16.99 -18.43 -7.84
C TYR A 407 16.30 -17.19 -7.30
N LEU A 408 15.19 -17.39 -6.60
CA LEU A 408 14.48 -16.38 -5.82
C LEU A 408 14.34 -16.90 -4.39
N MET A 409 14.75 -16.09 -3.41
CA MET A 409 14.63 -16.42 -1.99
C MET A 409 13.79 -15.41 -1.23
N LYS A 410 13.07 -15.90 -0.22
CA LYS A 410 12.26 -15.12 0.73
C LYS A 410 12.89 -15.21 2.12
N ILE A 411 13.09 -14.05 2.73
CA ILE A 411 13.80 -13.91 4.00
C ILE A 411 12.96 -13.02 4.91
N ASP A 412 12.83 -13.38 6.19
CA ASP A 412 12.09 -12.55 7.15
C ASP A 412 12.90 -11.32 7.59
N ALA A 413 12.24 -10.38 8.29
CA ALA A 413 12.89 -9.19 8.84
C ALA A 413 13.99 -9.51 9.89
N GLY A 414 14.05 -10.77 10.38
CA GLY A 414 15.11 -11.28 11.25
C GLY A 414 16.34 -11.80 10.50
N PHE A 415 16.35 -11.72 9.15
CA PHE A 415 17.37 -12.29 8.26
C PHE A 415 17.43 -13.82 8.30
N VAL A 416 16.31 -14.47 8.60
CA VAL A 416 16.17 -15.93 8.51
C VAL A 416 15.57 -16.29 7.15
N LEU A 417 16.29 -17.11 6.40
CA LEU A 417 15.82 -17.67 5.13
C LEU A 417 14.56 -18.52 5.38
N GLN A 418 13.46 -18.16 4.72
CA GLN A 418 12.17 -18.84 4.85
C GLN A 418 11.97 -19.85 3.74
N ASP A 419 12.27 -19.46 2.50
CA ASP A 419 12.12 -20.31 1.33
C ASP A 419 13.03 -19.86 0.19
N ILE A 420 13.32 -20.78 -0.73
CA ILE A 420 14.10 -20.55 -1.93
C ILE A 420 13.56 -21.41 -3.06
N VAL A 421 13.31 -20.79 -4.21
CA VAL A 421 12.80 -21.45 -5.41
C VAL A 421 13.71 -21.18 -6.59
N GLU A 422 13.72 -22.13 -7.51
CA GLU A 422 14.40 -21.98 -8.79
C GLU A 422 13.51 -21.19 -9.76
N VAL A 423 14.09 -20.15 -10.36
CA VAL A 423 13.41 -19.33 -11.37
C VAL A 423 13.63 -19.95 -12.75
N THR A 424 14.89 -20.25 -13.11
CA THR A 424 15.22 -20.91 -14.37
C THR A 424 16.62 -21.54 -14.33
N THR A 425 16.82 -22.60 -15.13
CA THR A 425 18.07 -23.37 -15.24
C THR A 425 18.58 -23.40 -16.67
N ASP A 426 19.91 -23.48 -16.83
CA ASP A 426 20.57 -23.63 -18.14
C ASP A 426 20.14 -22.59 -19.19
N ASN A 427 19.73 -21.41 -18.72
CA ASN A 427 19.18 -20.33 -19.53
C ASN A 427 20.03 -19.08 -19.39
N ALA A 428 21.32 -19.16 -19.73
CA ALA A 428 22.21 -17.99 -19.67
C ALA A 428 21.74 -16.85 -20.62
N PRO A 429 22.01 -15.57 -20.34
CA PRO A 429 22.65 -15.07 -19.12
C PRO A 429 21.67 -15.00 -17.95
N THR A 430 21.96 -15.67 -16.83
CA THR A 430 21.09 -15.62 -15.64
C THR A 430 21.51 -14.55 -14.66
N ASN A 431 22.76 -14.08 -14.74
CA ASN A 431 23.27 -12.99 -13.93
C ASN A 431 22.81 -11.60 -14.44
N ASP A 432 22.10 -11.56 -15.56
CA ASP A 432 21.56 -10.33 -16.15
C ASP A 432 20.06 -10.27 -15.82
N MET A 433 19.72 -9.67 -14.67
CA MET A 433 18.37 -9.71 -14.12
C MET A 433 17.93 -8.40 -13.45
N PHE A 434 16.62 -8.22 -13.33
CA PHE A 434 16.00 -7.25 -12.41
C PHE A 434 14.95 -7.92 -11.51
N LEU A 435 14.58 -7.23 -10.43
CA LEU A 435 13.58 -7.67 -9.47
C LEU A 435 12.65 -6.50 -9.14
N VAL A 436 11.34 -6.74 -9.17
CA VAL A 436 10.32 -5.76 -8.81
C VAL A 436 9.15 -6.44 -8.12
N GLY A 437 8.57 -5.76 -7.13
CA GLY A 437 7.34 -6.18 -6.46
C GLY A 437 6.19 -5.22 -6.83
N ASP A 438 4.97 -5.73 -6.85
CA ASP A 438 3.75 -4.94 -7.15
C ASP A 438 2.82 -4.76 -5.93
N GLY A 439 3.34 -4.95 -4.73
CA GLY A 439 2.58 -5.01 -3.48
C GLY A 439 2.06 -6.42 -3.15
N SER A 440 1.75 -7.24 -4.16
CA SER A 440 1.12 -8.56 -4.00
C SER A 440 1.95 -9.74 -4.52
N ARG A 441 2.69 -9.54 -5.60
CA ARG A 441 3.48 -10.52 -6.33
C ARG A 441 4.93 -10.06 -6.44
N VAL A 442 5.81 -11.01 -6.72
CA VAL A 442 7.24 -10.79 -6.95
C VAL A 442 7.57 -11.19 -8.39
N HIS A 443 8.24 -10.30 -9.11
CA HIS A 443 8.54 -10.45 -10.53
C HIS A 443 10.04 -10.46 -10.77
N VAL A 444 10.55 -11.55 -11.32
CA VAL A 444 11.95 -11.71 -11.69
C VAL A 444 12.07 -11.56 -13.21
N GLY A 445 12.74 -10.50 -13.67
CA GLY A 445 13.02 -10.29 -15.08
C GLY A 445 14.39 -10.83 -15.45
N LYS A 446 14.45 -11.90 -16.24
CA LYS A 446 15.68 -12.53 -16.72
C LYS A 446 15.99 -12.06 -18.13
N PHE A 447 17.20 -11.59 -18.39
CA PHE A 447 17.55 -11.03 -19.70
C PHE A 447 17.65 -12.09 -20.82
N GLN A 448 17.10 -11.75 -21.97
CA GLN A 448 17.18 -12.49 -23.22
C GLN A 448 17.89 -11.63 -24.28
N PRO A 449 19.18 -11.92 -24.58
CA PRO A 449 19.96 -11.13 -25.52
C PRO A 449 19.27 -10.96 -26.87
N GLY A 450 19.19 -9.70 -27.32
CA GLY A 450 18.54 -9.34 -28.58
C GLY A 450 17.01 -9.29 -28.51
N GLN A 451 16.40 -9.50 -27.34
CA GLN A 451 14.95 -9.46 -27.17
C GLN A 451 14.51 -8.49 -26.08
N GLY A 452 15.03 -8.61 -24.87
CA GLY A 452 14.51 -7.90 -23.69
C GLY A 452 14.62 -8.82 -22.48
N HIS A 453 13.55 -8.99 -21.69
CA HIS A 453 13.55 -9.90 -20.55
C HIS A 453 12.39 -10.90 -20.62
N ASP A 454 12.57 -12.07 -20.05
CA ASP A 454 11.47 -12.99 -19.70
C ASP A 454 11.09 -12.77 -18.24
N ILE A 455 9.80 -12.55 -17.97
CA ILE A 455 9.31 -12.30 -16.62
C ILE A 455 8.76 -13.57 -16.00
N TYR A 456 9.27 -13.91 -14.82
CA TYR A 456 8.80 -14.99 -13.96
C TYR A 456 8.05 -14.38 -12.78
N VAL A 457 6.80 -14.79 -12.58
CA VAL A 457 5.90 -14.22 -11.56
C VAL A 457 5.66 -15.23 -10.45
N PHE A 458 5.79 -14.77 -9.21
CA PHE A 458 5.61 -15.55 -8.00
C PHE A 458 4.62 -14.88 -7.06
N ASP A 459 3.84 -15.68 -6.34
CA ASP A 459 3.03 -15.20 -5.21
C ASP A 459 3.87 -15.00 -3.94
N ALA A 460 3.24 -14.55 -2.86
CA ALA A 460 3.91 -14.30 -1.59
C ALA A 460 4.53 -15.57 -0.95
N ASP A 461 4.08 -16.76 -1.33
CA ASP A 461 4.60 -18.05 -0.86
C ASP A 461 5.59 -18.68 -1.86
N LEU A 462 6.10 -17.89 -2.80
CA LEU A 462 7.01 -18.29 -3.87
C LEU A 462 6.47 -19.38 -4.82
N ASN A 463 5.14 -19.55 -4.91
CA ASN A 463 4.57 -20.40 -5.94
C ASN A 463 4.62 -19.68 -7.29
N SER A 464 5.11 -20.38 -8.31
CA SER A 464 5.12 -19.85 -9.68
C SER A 464 3.70 -19.68 -10.21
N MET A 465 3.41 -18.51 -10.79
CA MET A 465 2.08 -18.13 -11.27
C MET A 465 1.87 -18.36 -12.77
N GLY A 466 2.76 -19.10 -13.45
CA GLY A 466 2.59 -19.43 -14.86
C GLY A 466 3.91 -19.60 -15.61
N ALA A 467 3.81 -19.62 -16.94
CA ALA A 467 4.97 -19.60 -17.83
C ALA A 467 5.62 -18.20 -17.85
N ALA A 468 6.90 -18.13 -18.21
CA ALA A 468 7.59 -16.87 -18.34
C ALA A 468 6.96 -15.98 -19.44
N ILE A 469 6.86 -14.68 -19.16
CA ILE A 469 6.24 -13.69 -20.05
C ILE A 469 7.35 -12.90 -20.77
N PRO A 470 7.55 -13.08 -22.08
CA PRO A 470 8.56 -12.32 -22.80
C PRO A 470 8.15 -10.86 -22.92
N ILE A 471 8.99 -9.96 -22.45
CA ILE A 471 8.86 -8.51 -22.61
C ILE A 471 9.97 -7.97 -23.50
N GLY A 472 9.58 -7.20 -24.50
CA GLY A 472 10.48 -6.63 -25.50
C GLY A 472 10.16 -7.15 -26.91
N ASN A 473 11.08 -7.86 -27.53
CA ASN A 473 10.88 -8.43 -28.86
C ASN A 473 10.16 -9.79 -28.80
N THR A 474 8.83 -9.76 -28.91
CA THR A 474 7.98 -10.97 -28.77
C THR A 474 7.76 -11.74 -30.08
N GLY A 475 8.44 -11.39 -31.17
CA GLY A 475 8.36 -12.13 -32.43
C GLY A 475 9.08 -11.47 -33.62
N PRO A 476 9.33 -12.19 -34.72
CA PRO A 476 10.06 -11.67 -35.88
C PRO A 476 9.45 -10.35 -36.42
N GLY A 477 10.23 -9.27 -36.35
CA GLY A 477 9.81 -7.93 -36.81
C GLY A 477 9.04 -7.10 -35.79
N ASN A 478 8.93 -7.54 -34.52
CA ASN A 478 8.35 -6.78 -33.42
C ASN A 478 9.45 -6.31 -32.44
N ASP A 479 10.39 -5.49 -32.91
CA ASP A 479 11.50 -4.93 -32.12
C ASP A 479 11.13 -3.65 -31.36
N THR A 480 9.84 -3.27 -31.37
CA THR A 480 9.32 -2.03 -30.80
C THR A 480 9.74 -1.83 -29.35
N ASN A 481 9.67 -2.89 -28.54
CA ASN A 481 10.01 -2.83 -27.12
C ASN A 481 11.35 -3.49 -26.77
N GLN A 482 12.17 -3.83 -27.76
CA GLN A 482 13.48 -4.42 -27.51
C GLN A 482 14.35 -3.48 -26.65
N HIS A 483 15.04 -4.04 -25.65
CA HIS A 483 15.92 -3.31 -24.74
C HIS A 483 17.04 -4.22 -24.23
N ALA A 484 18.07 -3.64 -23.62
CA ALA A 484 19.22 -4.38 -23.09
C ALA A 484 19.09 -4.73 -21.60
N ASN A 485 20.07 -5.48 -21.09
CA ASN A 485 20.33 -5.65 -19.66
C ASN A 485 20.67 -4.31 -18.99
N GLY A 486 20.78 -4.30 -17.67
CA GLY A 486 21.01 -3.10 -16.88
C GLY A 486 19.72 -2.31 -16.66
N ALA A 487 18.59 -2.95 -16.95
CA ALA A 487 17.27 -2.40 -16.72
C ALA A 487 16.92 -2.40 -15.23
N ALA A 488 16.07 -1.45 -14.85
CA ALA A 488 15.45 -1.37 -13.54
C ALA A 488 13.96 -1.14 -13.71
N ALA A 489 13.16 -1.72 -12.81
CA ALA A 489 11.72 -1.58 -12.82
C ALA A 489 11.21 -1.15 -11.44
N ILE A 490 10.17 -0.34 -11.43
CA ILE A 490 9.40 -0.03 -10.22
C ILE A 490 7.90 -0.15 -10.51
N PHE A 491 7.13 -0.45 -9.47
CA PHE A 491 5.68 -0.42 -9.52
C PHE A 491 5.19 0.89 -8.91
N HIS A 492 4.40 1.64 -9.65
CA HIS A 492 3.86 2.93 -9.22
C HIS A 492 2.56 3.20 -9.99
N ASN A 493 1.54 3.78 -9.35
CA ASN A 493 0.23 4.06 -9.94
C ASN A 493 -0.37 2.88 -10.72
N ASN A 494 -0.31 1.68 -10.11
CA ASN A 494 -0.80 0.42 -10.69
C ASN A 494 -0.16 0.05 -12.03
N GLN A 495 1.04 0.58 -12.32
CA GLN A 495 1.80 0.34 -13.53
C GLN A 495 3.24 -0.04 -13.21
N LEU A 496 3.82 -0.85 -14.07
CA LEU A 496 5.24 -1.21 -14.03
C LEU A 496 6.00 -0.30 -14.99
N HIS A 497 6.87 0.54 -14.43
CA HIS A 497 7.75 1.41 -15.19
C HIS A 497 9.11 0.72 -15.32
N LEU A 498 9.48 0.34 -16.54
CA LEU A 498 10.78 -0.23 -16.86
C LEU A 498 11.64 0.83 -17.52
N VAL A 499 12.85 1.05 -16.99
CA VAL A 499 13.89 1.86 -17.65
C VAL A 499 15.06 0.96 -18.00
N ALA A 500 15.50 1.02 -19.25
CA ALA A 500 16.58 0.18 -19.74
C ALA A 500 17.51 0.96 -20.70
N PRO A 501 18.82 0.70 -20.68
CA PRO A 501 19.71 1.22 -21.71
C PRO A 501 19.47 0.51 -23.04
N GLU A 502 19.88 1.18 -24.12
CA GLU A 502 19.95 0.58 -25.46
C GLU A 502 20.94 -0.58 -25.52
N THR A 503 22.08 -0.41 -24.86
CA THR A 503 23.17 -1.38 -24.80
C THR A 503 24.03 -1.12 -23.57
N LEU A 504 24.68 -2.16 -23.07
CA LEU A 504 25.71 -2.05 -22.03
C LEU A 504 27.13 -2.06 -22.61
N VAL A 505 27.27 -2.11 -23.94
CA VAL A 505 28.60 -2.08 -24.57
C VAL A 505 29.22 -0.69 -24.32
N PRO A 506 30.37 -0.60 -23.64
CA PRO A 506 30.99 0.68 -23.33
C PRO A 506 31.27 1.50 -24.59
N GLY A 507 30.97 2.80 -24.55
CA GLY A 507 31.19 3.68 -25.69
C GLY A 507 30.15 3.53 -26.82
N GLN A 508 29.07 2.76 -26.62
CA GLN A 508 28.03 2.52 -27.65
C GLN A 508 26.60 2.73 -27.15
N GLY A 509 26.39 3.06 -25.86
CA GLY A 509 25.08 3.36 -25.31
C GLY A 509 24.69 4.81 -25.58
N ASP A 510 23.76 5.04 -26.51
CA ASP A 510 23.30 6.39 -26.86
C ASP A 510 22.00 6.78 -26.16
N TYR A 511 21.14 5.80 -25.84
CA TYR A 511 19.79 6.05 -25.33
C TYR A 511 19.45 5.26 -24.06
N PHE A 512 18.66 5.90 -23.18
CA PHE A 512 17.81 5.21 -22.23
C PHE A 512 16.38 5.19 -22.72
N TYR A 513 15.74 4.04 -22.54
CA TYR A 513 14.36 3.80 -22.92
C TYR A 513 13.48 3.60 -21.70
N GLN A 514 12.24 4.07 -21.79
CA GLN A 514 11.15 3.72 -20.88
C GLN A 514 10.15 2.83 -21.61
N ILE A 515 9.65 1.80 -20.94
CA ILE A 515 8.47 1.03 -21.36
C ILE A 515 7.53 0.95 -20.15
N ILE A 516 6.22 1.11 -20.36
CA ILE A 516 5.22 1.01 -19.28
C ILE A 516 4.35 -0.21 -19.52
N PHE A 517 4.16 -1.02 -18.49
CA PHE A 517 3.30 -2.18 -18.50
C PHE A 517 2.20 -2.08 -17.45
N ASP A 518 1.12 -2.81 -17.64
CA ASP A 518 0.19 -3.11 -16.55
C ASP A 518 0.79 -4.18 -15.63
N LYS A 519 0.09 -4.49 -14.54
CA LYS A 519 0.53 -5.49 -13.56
C LYS A 519 0.72 -6.90 -14.15
N ASP A 520 0.13 -7.21 -15.30
CA ASP A 520 0.20 -8.52 -15.96
C ASP A 520 1.20 -8.50 -17.12
N TRP A 521 2.05 -7.48 -17.16
CA TRP A 521 3.10 -7.25 -18.16
C TRP A 521 2.59 -7.05 -19.59
N ASN A 522 1.32 -6.62 -19.75
CA ASN A 522 0.85 -6.12 -21.04
C ASN A 522 1.35 -4.69 -21.25
N VAL A 523 1.76 -4.38 -22.48
CA VAL A 523 2.30 -3.05 -22.82
C VAL A 523 1.18 -2.01 -22.72
N VAL A 524 1.35 -1.04 -21.82
CA VAL A 524 0.51 0.17 -21.69
C VAL A 524 1.10 1.31 -22.51
N ARG A 525 2.43 1.44 -22.50
CA ARG A 525 3.16 2.40 -23.33
C ARG A 525 4.36 1.70 -23.95
N GLU A 526 4.46 1.78 -25.27
CA GLU A 526 5.61 1.30 -26.02
C GLU A 526 6.88 2.09 -25.68
N ARG A 527 8.02 1.53 -26.04
CA ARG A 527 9.35 2.09 -25.83
C ARG A 527 9.46 3.56 -26.26
N THR A 528 9.80 4.43 -25.32
CA THR A 528 10.11 5.84 -25.56
C THR A 528 11.54 6.15 -25.14
N THR A 529 12.24 7.00 -25.90
CA THR A 529 13.54 7.52 -25.47
C THR A 529 13.34 8.59 -24.40
N ILE A 530 13.97 8.43 -23.24
CA ILE A 530 13.87 9.35 -22.10
C ILE A 530 15.18 10.07 -21.79
N LEU A 531 16.31 9.59 -22.29
CA LEU A 531 17.61 10.26 -22.16
C LEU A 531 18.49 9.92 -23.35
N THR A 532 19.28 10.91 -23.78
CA THR A 532 20.30 10.75 -24.81
C THR A 532 21.61 11.37 -24.34
N ASP A 533 22.69 10.59 -24.37
CA ASP A 533 24.05 11.06 -24.11
C ASP A 533 25.03 10.15 -24.85
N MET A 534 25.32 10.54 -26.10
CA MET A 534 25.99 9.68 -27.07
C MET A 534 27.24 9.02 -26.49
N THR A 535 27.32 7.70 -26.59
CA THR A 535 28.44 6.84 -26.16
C THR A 535 28.74 6.82 -24.65
N MET A 536 27.97 7.53 -23.83
CA MET A 536 28.31 7.76 -22.42
C MET A 536 27.32 7.13 -21.43
N LEU A 537 26.17 6.65 -21.90
CA LEU A 537 25.15 6.06 -21.04
C LEU A 537 25.55 4.63 -20.63
N GLY A 538 25.76 4.41 -19.33
CA GLY A 538 26.04 3.11 -18.75
C GLY A 538 24.81 2.43 -18.16
N ILE A 539 25.04 1.58 -17.16
CA ILE A 539 23.95 0.87 -16.46
C ILE A 539 23.05 1.84 -15.69
N VAL A 540 21.74 1.56 -15.74
CA VAL A 540 20.74 2.26 -14.93
C VAL A 540 20.76 1.67 -13.52
N SER A 541 20.24 0.47 -13.30
CA SER A 541 20.13 -0.23 -12.00
C SER A 541 19.53 0.52 -10.79
N GLY A 542 19.46 1.86 -10.80
CA GLY A 542 18.82 2.69 -9.79
C GLY A 542 17.66 3.44 -10.40
N LEU A 543 16.46 2.92 -10.17
CA LEU A 543 15.20 3.59 -10.50
C LEU A 543 14.40 3.75 -9.21
N SER A 544 14.01 4.98 -8.91
CA SER A 544 13.25 5.30 -7.69
C SER A 544 12.18 6.33 -8.00
N HIS A 545 11.16 6.38 -7.16
CA HIS A 545 10.14 7.44 -7.14
C HIS A 545 10.30 8.24 -5.85
N GLU A 546 10.25 9.56 -5.97
CA GLU A 546 10.27 10.49 -4.85
C GLU A 546 8.85 11.03 -4.63
N PRO A 547 8.20 10.70 -3.49
CA PRO A 547 6.77 10.91 -3.33
C PRO A 547 6.36 12.36 -3.10
N ASN A 548 7.23 13.23 -2.56
CA ASN A 548 6.83 14.61 -2.24
C ASN A 548 6.71 15.51 -3.47
N THR A 549 7.52 15.26 -4.50
CA THR A 549 7.50 16.00 -5.78
C THR A 549 6.88 15.19 -6.91
N ASP A 550 6.49 13.94 -6.65
CA ASP A 550 5.99 13.00 -7.65
C ASP A 550 6.94 12.88 -8.85
N THR A 551 8.23 12.66 -8.55
CA THR A 551 9.29 12.59 -9.56
C THR A 551 9.90 11.20 -9.67
N PHE A 552 10.20 10.79 -10.90
CA PHE A 552 10.98 9.60 -11.19
C PHE A 552 12.45 9.95 -11.31
N ILE A 553 13.31 9.14 -10.70
CA ILE A 553 14.74 9.42 -10.65
C ILE A 553 15.51 8.20 -11.10
N VAL A 554 16.28 8.41 -12.16
CA VAL A 554 17.16 7.41 -12.78
C VAL A 554 18.59 7.74 -12.35
N HIS A 555 19.13 6.92 -11.47
CA HIS A 555 20.56 6.94 -11.17
C HIS A 555 21.29 6.06 -12.15
N TYR A 556 22.40 6.53 -12.69
CA TYR A 556 23.17 5.78 -13.67
C TYR A 556 24.63 6.18 -13.65
N THR A 557 25.50 5.33 -14.21
CA THR A 557 26.91 5.68 -14.38
C THR A 557 27.15 6.24 -15.77
N ARG A 558 27.93 7.32 -15.84
CA ARG A 558 28.30 7.94 -17.11
C ARG A 558 29.76 7.63 -17.45
N GLY A 559 30.02 6.88 -18.50
CA GLY A 559 31.37 6.48 -18.91
C GLY A 559 31.40 5.63 -20.17
N ASP A 560 32.56 5.60 -20.83
CA ASP A 560 32.82 4.87 -22.07
C ASP A 560 33.68 3.61 -21.86
N THR A 561 33.86 3.19 -20.60
CA THR A 561 34.66 2.01 -20.23
C THR A 561 33.89 1.07 -19.30
N ASP A 562 34.26 -0.22 -19.30
CA ASP A 562 33.76 -1.23 -18.36
C ASP A 562 34.05 -0.90 -16.89
N GLY A 563 34.96 0.04 -16.62
CA GLY A 563 35.28 0.51 -15.28
C GLY A 563 34.18 1.37 -14.64
N GLY A 564 33.17 1.77 -15.42
CA GLY A 564 32.14 2.71 -14.98
C GLY A 564 32.64 4.16 -14.99
N GLY A 565 32.03 5.00 -14.16
CA GLY A 565 32.31 6.43 -14.13
C GLY A 565 31.63 7.15 -12.97
N PRO A 566 31.54 8.50 -13.02
CA PRO A 566 30.74 9.25 -12.07
C PRO A 566 29.27 8.82 -12.10
N ILE A 567 28.59 8.96 -10.96
CA ILE A 567 27.16 8.64 -10.85
C ILE A 567 26.37 9.91 -11.14
N TYR A 568 25.45 9.81 -12.09
CA TYR A 568 24.51 10.84 -12.50
C TYR A 568 23.12 10.51 -12.00
N GLN A 569 22.29 11.54 -11.89
CA GLN A 569 20.85 11.43 -11.66
C GLN A 569 20.11 12.19 -12.77
N ALA A 570 19.19 11.51 -13.43
CA ALA A 570 18.20 12.13 -14.31
C ALA A 570 16.85 12.13 -13.59
N ILE A 571 16.30 13.32 -13.37
CA ILE A 571 15.05 13.57 -12.64
C ILE A 571 13.97 13.91 -13.66
N TYR A 572 12.84 13.22 -13.54
CA TYR A 572 11.68 13.37 -14.41
C TYR A 572 10.45 13.71 -13.58
N ASP A 573 9.52 14.49 -14.14
CA ASP A 573 8.18 14.63 -13.56
C ASP A 573 7.37 13.33 -13.73
N SER A 574 6.15 13.30 -13.19
CA SER A 574 5.27 12.13 -13.32
C SER A 574 4.81 11.84 -14.75
N ASN A 575 4.95 12.78 -15.68
CA ASN A 575 4.72 12.56 -17.11
C ASN A 575 5.97 12.08 -17.85
N TRP A 576 7.07 11.83 -17.14
CA TRP A 576 8.37 11.46 -17.69
C TRP A 576 9.04 12.54 -18.55
N ALA A 577 8.73 13.83 -18.29
CA ALA A 577 9.48 14.94 -18.85
C ALA A 577 10.76 15.15 -18.02
N LEU A 578 11.92 15.21 -18.69
CA LEU A 578 13.21 15.43 -18.02
C LEU A 578 13.26 16.84 -17.43
N LEU A 579 13.36 16.92 -16.11
CA LEU A 579 13.50 18.17 -15.35
C LEU A 579 14.96 18.57 -15.21
N GLU A 580 15.81 17.60 -14.90
CA GLU A 580 17.23 17.82 -14.69
C GLU A 580 18.04 16.54 -14.92
N ASN A 581 19.25 16.69 -15.43
CA ASN A 581 20.25 15.63 -15.46
C ASN A 581 21.58 16.19 -14.95
N GLN A 582 22.05 15.70 -13.81
CA GLN A 582 23.21 16.24 -13.13
C GLN A 582 24.08 15.15 -12.51
N VAL A 583 25.34 15.49 -12.25
CA VAL A 583 26.26 14.61 -11.54
C VAL A 583 25.90 14.59 -10.06
N LEU A 584 25.65 13.40 -9.51
CA LEU A 584 25.38 13.21 -8.09
C LEU A 584 26.67 12.91 -7.32
N ILE A 585 27.52 12.04 -7.86
CA ILE A 585 28.83 11.68 -7.28
C ILE A 585 29.90 11.84 -8.35
N SER A 586 30.72 12.89 -8.21
CA SER A 586 31.64 13.36 -9.26
C SER A 586 33.04 12.75 -9.21
N THR A 587 33.40 12.03 -8.15
CA THR A 587 34.79 11.58 -7.92
C THR A 587 34.89 10.05 -7.83
N GLY A 588 35.38 9.43 -8.91
CA GLY A 588 35.63 7.99 -8.97
C GLY A 588 35.07 7.36 -10.23
N ASN A 589 35.47 6.11 -10.46
CA ASN A 589 34.87 5.23 -11.47
C ASN A 589 34.04 4.21 -10.71
N TYR A 590 32.74 4.47 -10.59
CA TYR A 590 31.79 3.63 -9.88
C TYR A 590 30.88 2.91 -10.86
N GLN A 591 30.24 1.86 -10.34
CA GLN A 591 29.34 1.00 -11.07
C GLN A 591 28.05 0.77 -10.28
N ARG A 592 27.01 0.38 -11.02
CA ARG A 592 25.79 -0.26 -10.51
C ARG A 592 25.12 0.51 -9.36
N PRO A 593 24.79 1.80 -9.56
CA PRO A 593 24.07 2.55 -8.56
C PRO A 593 22.70 1.92 -8.33
N HIS A 594 22.31 1.79 -7.07
CA HIS A 594 20.95 1.45 -6.63
C HIS A 594 20.55 2.49 -5.60
N SER A 595 19.29 2.89 -5.63
CA SER A 595 18.80 4.01 -4.81
C SER A 595 17.46 3.70 -4.17
N LEU A 596 17.21 4.33 -3.02
CA LEU A 596 15.87 4.43 -2.44
C LEU A 596 15.70 5.72 -1.63
N PHE A 597 14.45 6.14 -1.48
CA PHE A 597 14.06 7.25 -0.62
C PHE A 597 13.48 6.75 0.70
N VAL A 598 13.86 7.37 1.82
CA VAL A 598 13.23 7.17 3.13
C VAL A 598 12.98 8.53 3.76
N GLY A 599 11.72 8.98 3.79
CA GLY A 599 11.40 10.33 4.22
C GLY A 599 12.13 11.37 3.36
N ASP A 600 12.82 12.30 4.01
CA ASP A 600 13.59 13.37 3.33
C ASP A 600 15.04 12.97 3.01
N ASP A 601 15.36 11.67 3.04
CA ASP A 601 16.70 11.14 2.77
C ASP A 601 16.72 10.27 1.51
N LEU A 602 17.78 10.41 0.71
CA LEU A 602 18.13 9.52 -0.39
C LEU A 602 19.36 8.69 0.01
N PHE A 603 19.26 7.38 -0.17
CA PHE A 603 20.37 6.44 0.00
C PHE A 603 20.77 5.87 -1.34
N VAL A 604 22.06 5.97 -1.69
CA VAL A 604 22.61 5.43 -2.94
C VAL A 604 23.72 4.45 -2.62
N GLY A 605 23.49 3.18 -2.93
CA GLY A 605 24.50 2.13 -2.92
C GLY A 605 25.15 2.00 -4.29
N TYR A 606 26.47 1.80 -4.31
CA TYR A 606 27.25 1.64 -5.53
C TYR A 606 28.56 0.93 -5.22
N ASP A 607 29.30 0.52 -6.24
CA ASP A 607 30.54 -0.22 -6.06
C ASP A 607 31.67 0.22 -7.01
N SER A 608 32.88 -0.25 -6.70
CA SER A 608 34.09 -0.21 -7.56
C SER A 608 35.06 -1.31 -7.12
N ALA A 609 36.23 -0.98 -6.55
CA ALA A 609 37.12 -1.94 -5.89
C ALA A 609 36.59 -2.41 -4.51
N GLY A 610 35.42 -1.91 -4.11
CA GLY A 610 34.67 -2.27 -2.91
C GLY A 610 33.26 -1.70 -3.01
N VAL A 611 32.47 -1.84 -1.95
CA VAL A 611 31.06 -1.41 -1.90
C VAL A 611 30.89 -0.18 -1.01
N PHE A 612 30.02 0.73 -1.44
CA PHE A 612 29.81 2.03 -0.81
C PHE A 612 28.32 2.28 -0.61
N LEU A 613 28.02 3.11 0.39
CA LEU A 613 26.68 3.63 0.65
C LEU A 613 26.80 5.13 0.94
N SER A 614 26.08 5.94 0.18
CA SER A 614 26.00 7.38 0.37
C SER A 614 24.62 7.80 0.83
N LYS A 615 24.59 8.76 1.75
CA LYS A 615 23.38 9.45 2.21
C LYS A 615 23.36 10.88 1.66
N PHE A 616 22.20 11.29 1.18
CA PHE A 616 21.89 12.65 0.77
C PHE A 616 20.62 13.12 1.48
N ASN A 617 20.59 14.38 1.90
CA ASN A 617 19.35 15.04 2.30
C ASN A 617 18.65 15.55 1.04
N VAL A 618 17.35 15.36 0.96
CA VAL A 618 16.48 15.84 -0.11
C VAL A 618 15.84 17.13 0.36
N SER A 619 16.00 18.20 -0.42
CA SER A 619 15.33 19.47 -0.16
C SER A 619 14.42 19.83 -1.33
N TYR A 620 13.22 20.27 -0.99
CA TYR A 620 12.18 20.60 -1.96
C TYR A 620 12.21 22.09 -2.33
N PRO A 621 11.78 22.44 -3.57
CA PRO A 621 11.84 23.80 -4.11
C PRO A 621 11.25 24.91 -3.26
#